data_AF-A0A9C9JPH5-F1
#
_entry.id   AF-A0A9C9JPH5-F1
#
_cell.length_a   1.000
_cell.length_b   1.000
_cell.length_c   1.000
_cell.angle_alpha   90.00
_cell.angle_beta   90.00
_cell.angle_gamma   90.00
#
_symmetry.space_group_name_H-M   'P 1'
#
loop_
_entity.id
_entity.type
_entity.pdbx_description
1 polymer ?
#
loop_
_entity_poly.entity_id
_entity_poly.type
_entity_poly.pdbx_seq_one_letter_code
_entity_poly.pdbx_strand_id
1 'polypeptide(L)'
;DKDLADVFQVELRQSDKFLKDYHNQKFLDFLSVIHSIIQEGMENGFFRTDLNADVVKILIFGTVDEIARQWILGADAKYSLEEAKENIKHILTNGLIVF
;
A
#
# COMPACT_ATOMS: atom_id res chain seq x y z
N ASP A 1 12.12 8.65 6.59
CA ASP A 1 13.26 8.06 7.33
C ASP A 1 13.89 7.02 6.44
N LYS A 2 15.15 7.24 6.02
CA LYS A 2 15.80 6.48 4.95
C LYS A 2 16.09 5.04 5.36
N ASP A 3 16.35 4.84 6.65
CA ASP A 3 16.59 3.52 7.23
C ASP A 3 15.33 2.65 7.19
N LEU A 4 14.15 3.24 7.40
CA LEU A 4 12.88 2.52 7.33
C LEU A 4 12.59 2.06 5.89
N ALA A 5 12.86 2.95 4.94
CA ALA A 5 12.76 2.72 3.51
C ALA A 5 13.69 1.59 3.03
N ASP A 6 14.94 1.58 3.49
CA ASP A 6 15.93 0.55 3.16
C ASP A 6 15.57 -0.81 3.79
N VAL A 7 15.03 -0.82 5.02
CA VAL A 7 14.54 -2.04 5.69
C VAL A 7 13.33 -2.63 4.95
N PHE A 8 12.35 -1.81 4.57
CA PHE A 8 11.20 -2.27 3.79
C PHE A 8 11.64 -2.90 2.45
N GLN A 9 12.61 -2.27 1.78
CA GLN A 9 13.10 -2.71 0.48
C GLN A 9 13.86 -4.06 0.52
N VAL A 10 14.66 -4.30 1.56
CA VAL A 10 15.43 -5.55 1.70
C VAL A 10 14.56 -6.69 2.24
N GLU A 11 13.69 -6.42 3.21
CA GLU A 11 12.93 -7.47 3.92
C GLU A 11 11.70 -7.98 3.13
N LEU A 12 11.03 -7.14 2.32
CA LEU A 12 9.81 -7.55 1.62
C LEU A 12 10.05 -8.27 0.29
N ARG A 13 11.19 -8.04 -0.37
CA ARG A 13 11.43 -8.58 -1.73
C ARG A 13 12.22 -9.88 -1.77
N GLN A 14 12.94 -10.24 -0.70
CA GLN A 14 13.60 -11.56 -0.59
C GLN A 14 12.70 -12.64 0.03
N SER A 15 11.45 -12.31 0.38
CA SER A 15 10.64 -13.10 1.30
C SER A 15 9.49 -13.92 0.70
N ASP A 16 9.50 -14.23 -0.60
CA ASP A 16 8.66 -15.34 -1.10
C ASP A 16 8.90 -16.65 -0.32
N LYS A 17 10.11 -16.80 0.27
CA LYS A 17 10.49 -17.89 1.17
C LYS A 17 10.55 -17.51 2.66
N PHE A 18 10.53 -16.22 3.00
CA PHE A 18 10.71 -15.70 4.38
C PHE A 18 9.45 -15.08 5.01
N LEU A 19 8.38 -14.82 4.26
CA LEU A 19 7.08 -14.43 4.81
C LEU A 19 6.48 -15.52 5.71
N LYS A 20 6.98 -16.76 5.63
CA LYS A 20 6.61 -17.86 6.54
C LYS A 20 7.42 -17.90 7.83
N ASP A 21 8.66 -17.39 7.82
CA ASP A 21 9.62 -17.57 8.93
C ASP A 21 9.99 -16.26 9.65
N TYR A 22 9.69 -15.10 9.08
CA TYR A 22 9.92 -13.79 9.70
C TYR A 22 8.62 -13.24 10.27
N HIS A 23 8.46 -13.33 11.59
CA HIS A 23 7.39 -12.65 12.34
C HIS A 23 7.68 -11.14 12.38
N ASN A 24 7.51 -10.42 11.26
CA ASN A 24 7.57 -8.96 11.26
C ASN A 24 6.26 -8.41 11.85
N GLN A 25 6.12 -8.50 13.18
CA GLN A 25 4.93 -8.08 13.91
C GLN A 25 4.58 -6.62 13.59
N LYS A 26 5.59 -5.74 13.46
CA LYS A 26 5.38 -4.32 13.10
C LYS A 26 4.75 -4.15 11.72
N PHE A 27 5.17 -4.97 10.74
CA PHE A 27 4.58 -4.96 9.41
C PHE A 27 3.14 -5.48 9.44
N LEU A 28 2.87 -6.54 10.19
CA LEU A 28 1.51 -7.06 10.39
C LEU A 28 0.62 -6.03 11.10
N ASP A 29 1.14 -5.33 12.11
CA ASP A 29 0.43 -4.25 12.81
C ASP A 29 0.09 -3.10 11.86
N PHE A 30 1.04 -2.71 10.99
CA PHE A 30 0.80 -1.70 9.97
C PHE A 30 -0.29 -2.12 8.98
N LEU A 31 -0.24 -3.35 8.46
CA LEU A 31 -1.31 -3.89 7.62
C LEU A 31 -2.66 -3.96 8.36
N SER A 32 -2.65 -4.26 9.66
CA SER A 32 -3.85 -4.26 10.50
C SER A 32 -4.47 -2.87 10.59
N VAL A 33 -3.67 -1.81 10.68
CA VAL A 33 -4.18 -0.43 10.68
C VAL A 33 -4.91 -0.12 9.37
N ILE A 34 -4.31 -0.46 8.22
CA ILE A 34 -4.94 -0.26 6.90
C ILE A 34 -6.25 -1.05 6.83
N HIS A 35 -6.25 -2.30 7.28
CA HIS A 35 -7.44 -3.16 7.32
C HIS A 35 -8.57 -2.54 8.15
N SER A 36 -8.27 -2.09 9.37
CA SER A 36 -9.26 -1.51 10.27
C SER A 36 -9.89 -0.24 9.69
N ILE A 37 -9.11 0.61 9.02
CA ILE A 37 -9.64 1.81 8.34
C ILE A 37 -10.62 1.42 7.21
N ILE A 38 -10.29 0.39 6.44
CA ILE A 38 -11.16 -0.11 5.36
C ILE A 38 -12.46 -0.67 5.95
N GLN A 39 -12.37 -1.49 6.99
CA GLN A 39 -13.55 -2.05 7.67
C GLN A 39 -14.45 -0.97 8.25
N GLU A 40 -13.87 -0.02 8.99
CA GLU A 40 -14.62 1.10 9.57
C GLU A 40 -15.32 1.92 8.48
N GLY A 41 -14.63 2.19 7.36
CA GLY A 41 -15.24 2.89 6.23
C GLY A 41 -16.37 2.09 5.56
N MET A 42 -16.24 0.76 5.46
CA MET A 42 -17.30 -0.12 4.97
C MET A 42 -18.51 -0.16 5.91
N GLU A 43 -18.28 -0.27 7.22
CA GLU A 43 -19.32 -0.30 8.26
C GLU A 43 -20.13 1.02 8.32
N ASN A 44 -19.44 2.14 8.14
CA ASN A 44 -20.07 3.46 8.11
C ASN A 44 -20.67 3.84 6.74
N GLY A 45 -20.57 2.97 5.74
CA GLY A 45 -21.10 3.21 4.40
C GLY A 45 -20.30 4.21 3.56
N PHE A 46 -19.08 4.56 3.96
CA PHE A 46 -18.16 5.39 3.16
C PHE A 46 -17.50 4.60 2.04
N PHE A 47 -17.26 3.30 2.24
CA PHE A 47 -16.64 2.41 1.26
C PHE A 47 -17.59 1.30 0.82
N ARG A 48 -17.40 0.82 -0.40
CA ARG A 48 -18.19 -0.27 -0.98
C ARG A 48 -17.97 -1.58 -0.22
N THR A 49 -19.04 -2.26 0.13
CA THR A 49 -19.04 -3.46 0.99
C THR A 49 -18.96 -4.77 0.21
N ASP A 50 -18.95 -4.71 -1.13
CA ASP A 50 -18.82 -5.86 -2.02
C ASP A 50 -17.35 -6.22 -2.32
N LEU A 51 -16.39 -5.50 -1.73
CA LEU A 51 -14.96 -5.81 -1.81
C LEU A 51 -14.47 -6.52 -0.55
N ASN A 52 -13.51 -7.42 -0.73
CA ASN A 52 -12.79 -8.04 0.38
C ASN A 52 -11.74 -7.07 0.95
N ALA A 53 -11.83 -6.76 2.25
CA ALA A 53 -10.94 -5.81 2.92
C ALA A 53 -9.45 -6.23 2.90
N ASP A 54 -9.14 -7.53 2.95
CA ASP A 54 -7.77 -8.02 2.82
C ASP A 54 -7.19 -7.74 1.43
N VAL A 55 -7.99 -7.89 0.38
CA VAL A 55 -7.56 -7.58 -0.99
C VAL A 55 -7.29 -6.08 -1.14
N VAL A 56 -8.18 -5.23 -0.64
CA VAL A 56 -8.02 -3.76 -0.71
C VAL A 56 -6.81 -3.30 0.09
N LYS A 57 -6.57 -3.87 1.28
CA LYS A 57 -5.39 -3.62 2.11
C LYS A 57 -4.09 -3.89 1.35
N ILE A 58 -4.00 -5.05 0.68
CA ILE A 58 -2.81 -5.42 -0.10
C ILE A 58 -2.63 -4.51 -1.30
N LEU A 59 -3.71 -4.11 -1.99
CA LEU A 59 -3.66 -3.16 -3.10
C LEU A 59 -3.08 -1.80 -2.66
N ILE A 60 -3.59 -1.24 -1.57
CA ILE A 60 -3.13 0.05 -1.03
C ILE A 60 -1.66 -0.04 -0.64
N PHE A 61 -1.30 -1.07 0.14
CA PHE A 61 0.08 -1.27 0.59
C PHE A 61 1.05 -1.41 -0.60
N GLY A 62 0.76 -2.33 -1.52
CA GLY A 62 1.63 -2.60 -2.66
C GLY A 62 1.82 -1.38 -3.56
N THR A 63 0.78 -0.56 -3.73
CA THR A 63 0.86 0.68 -4.51
C THR A 63 1.80 1.70 -3.84
N VAL A 64 1.62 1.93 -2.54
CA VAL A 64 2.44 2.88 -1.79
C VAL A 64 3.90 2.40 -1.70
N ASP A 65 4.13 1.12 -1.44
CA ASP A 65 5.46 0.52 -1.37
C ASP A 65 6.22 0.64 -2.70
N GLU A 66 5.57 0.31 -3.82
CA GLU A 66 6.18 0.44 -5.15
C GLU A 66 6.57 1.87 -5.47
N ILE A 67 5.68 2.83 -5.19
CA ILE A 67 5.94 4.25 -5.44
C ILE A 67 7.09 4.72 -4.56
N ALA A 68 7.06 4.43 -3.25
CA ALA A 68 8.16 4.76 -2.36
C ALA A 68 9.49 4.19 -2.89
N ARG A 69 9.49 2.94 -3.35
CA ARG A 69 10.68 2.28 -3.89
C ARG A 69 11.27 2.99 -5.11
N GLN A 70 10.42 3.42 -6.05
CA GLN A 70 10.87 4.14 -7.24
C GLN A 70 11.54 5.48 -6.88
N TRP A 71 11.02 6.16 -5.85
CA TRP A 71 11.57 7.42 -5.35
C TRP A 71 12.87 7.24 -4.57
N ILE A 72 12.96 6.23 -3.71
CA ILE A 72 14.14 5.96 -2.87
C ILE A 72 15.32 5.49 -3.72
N LEU A 73 15.07 4.62 -4.70
CA LEU A 73 16.12 4.07 -5.57
C LEU A 73 16.65 5.06 -6.62
N GLY A 74 16.08 6.27 -6.69
CA GLY A 74 16.46 7.24 -7.71
C GLY A 74 16.24 6.72 -9.13
N ALA A 75 15.27 5.80 -9.31
CA ALA A 75 14.80 5.48 -10.65
C ALA A 75 14.19 6.76 -11.23
N ASP A 76 14.31 6.98 -12.54
CA ASP A 76 13.73 8.12 -13.27
C ASP A 76 12.20 8.14 -13.14
N ALA A 77 11.69 8.51 -11.97
CA ALA A 77 10.27 8.65 -11.72
C ALA A 77 9.77 9.74 -12.66
N LYS A 78 8.97 9.33 -13.64
CA LYS A 78 8.42 10.22 -14.69
C LYS A 78 7.32 11.16 -14.17
N TYR A 79 7.11 11.17 -12.86
CA TYR A 79 6.06 11.87 -12.15
C TYR A 79 6.61 12.30 -10.79
N SER A 80 6.06 13.38 -10.24
CA SER A 80 6.32 13.89 -8.88
C SER A 80 5.56 13.10 -7.81
N LEU A 81 6.01 13.17 -6.55
CA LEU A 81 5.36 12.47 -5.45
C LEU A 81 3.93 13.00 -5.23
N GLU A 82 3.75 14.30 -5.50
CA GLU A 82 2.45 14.96 -5.46
C GLU A 82 1.52 14.44 -6.57
N GLU A 83 2.02 14.25 -7.80
CA GLU A 83 1.23 13.63 -8.88
C GLU A 83 0.86 12.18 -8.54
N ALA A 84 1.78 11.41 -7.96
CA ALA A 84 1.51 10.05 -7.50
C ALA A 84 0.38 10.05 -6.45
N LYS A 85 0.46 10.93 -5.45
CA LYS A 85 -0.55 11.07 -4.40
C LYS A 85 -1.93 11.37 -4.97
N GLU A 86 -2.03 12.34 -5.88
CA GLU A 86 -3.32 12.73 -6.46
C GLU A 86 -3.90 11.61 -7.33
N ASN A 87 -3.06 10.93 -8.13
CA ASN A 87 -3.49 9.81 -8.96
C ASN A 87 -3.98 8.62 -8.13
N ILE A 88 -3.25 8.23 -7.07
CA ILE A 88 -3.68 7.15 -6.17
C ILE A 88 -5.03 7.49 -5.54
N LYS A 89 -5.16 8.70 -4.99
CA LYS A 89 -6.42 9.16 -4.39
C LYS A 89 -7.57 9.05 -5.40
N HIS A 90 -7.38 9.57 -6.61
CA HIS A 90 -8.39 9.51 -7.65
C HIS A 90 -8.75 8.07 -8.03
N ILE A 91 -7.77 7.17 -8.17
CA ILE A 91 -8.01 5.76 -8.50
C ILE A 91 -8.79 5.07 -7.38
N LEU A 92 -8.44 5.32 -6.13
CA LEU A 92 -9.13 4.71 -4.98
C LEU A 92 -10.57 5.20 -4.84
N THR A 93 -10.85 6.46 -5.17
CA THR A 93 -12.21 7.03 -5.04
C THR A 93 -13.09 6.82 -6.28
N ASN A 94 -12.51 6.83 -7.48
CA ASN A 94 -13.27 6.86 -8.74
C ASN A 94 -12.99 5.66 -9.65
N GLY A 95 -11.97 4.84 -9.37
CA GLY A 95 -11.51 3.80 -10.29
C GLY A 95 -10.82 4.37 -11.54
N LEU A 96 -10.58 3.50 -12.52
CA LEU A 96 -9.88 3.83 -13.78
C LEU A 96 -10.82 4.03 -14.99
N ILE A 97 -12.07 3.58 -14.89
CA ILE A 97 -13.01 3.57 -16.02
C ILE A 97 -13.66 4.95 -16.14
N VAL A 98 -13.76 5.45 -17.38
CA VAL A 98 -14.53 6.64 -17.75
C VAL A 98 -15.64 6.18 -18.70
N PHE A 99 -16.89 6.57 -18.43
CA PHE A 99 -18.04 6.34 -19.32
C PHE A 99 -18.39 7.61 -20.09
#